data_AF-A0A537Q1K9-F1
#
_entry.id   AF-A0A537Q1K9-F1
#
_cell.length_a   1.000
_cell.length_b   1.000
_cell.length_c   1.000
_cell.angle_alpha   90.00
_cell.angle_beta   90.00
_cell.angle_gamma   90.00
#
_symmetry.space_group_name_H-M   'P 1'
#
loop_
_entity.id
_entity.type
_entity.pdbx_description
1 polymer ?
#
loop_
_entity_poly.entity_id
_entity_poly.type
_entity_poly.pdbx_seq_one_letter_code
_entity_poly.pdbx_strand_id
1 'polypeptide(L)'
;MNIIAKKLAILCCAAVLVEMFVASAALAEPPDLSGVWLPDTRDQKRQETANMPPWKPNVLTQVKRMIDEEKAGRPFLVLNYCLPHGMPSWMLITHNPFEVLMTPGRITMLGEVDGNRMRRIYTDGRPHPEDPDLTLHGHSIGRWEGETLVVDTTAIMPQAYIAISEAVGIPNNGDMHILERLHLAQPNVLHDDLE
;
A
#
# COMPACT_ATOMS: atom_id res chain seq x y z
N MET A 1 -57.26 -67.92 -25.12
CA MET A 1 -58.17 -67.39 -26.15
C MET A 1 -57.95 -65.88 -26.23
N ASN A 2 -57.49 -65.38 -27.39
CA ASN A 2 -57.33 -63.99 -27.89
C ASN A 2 -56.40 -63.04 -27.09
N ILE A 3 -55.19 -62.68 -27.57
CA ILE A 3 -54.83 -61.80 -28.71
C ILE A 3 -55.39 -60.38 -28.56
N ILE A 4 -54.51 -59.38 -28.36
CA ILE A 4 -54.35 -58.16 -29.20
C ILE A 4 -53.12 -57.37 -28.71
N ALA A 5 -52.15 -57.22 -29.60
CA ALA A 5 -51.03 -56.28 -29.50
C ALA A 5 -51.48 -54.87 -29.92
N LYS A 6 -50.94 -53.82 -29.29
CA LYS A 6 -50.82 -52.48 -29.89
C LYS A 6 -49.48 -51.84 -29.53
N LYS A 7 -48.91 -51.22 -30.56
CA LYS A 7 -47.57 -50.63 -30.71
C LYS A 7 -47.46 -49.22 -30.10
N LEU A 8 -46.19 -48.79 -29.96
CA LEU A 8 -45.65 -47.42 -30.03
C LEU A 8 -45.99 -46.49 -28.83
N ALA A 9 -45.11 -45.65 -28.30
CA ALA A 9 -43.92 -45.03 -28.87
C ALA A 9 -42.86 -44.74 -27.80
N ILE A 10 -41.60 -44.85 -28.21
CA ILE A 10 -40.40 -44.42 -27.52
C ILE A 10 -40.43 -42.88 -27.47
N LEU A 11 -40.56 -42.29 -26.30
CA LEU A 11 -40.25 -40.88 -26.09
C LEU A 11 -38.83 -40.79 -25.52
N CYS A 12 -37.86 -40.58 -26.41
CA CYS A 12 -36.50 -40.19 -26.03
C CYS A 12 -36.57 -38.75 -25.49
N CYS A 13 -36.74 -38.59 -24.18
CA CYS A 13 -36.39 -37.34 -23.52
C CYS A 13 -34.86 -37.30 -23.41
N ALA A 14 -34.21 -36.75 -24.45
CA ALA A 14 -32.83 -36.33 -24.32
C ALA A 14 -32.78 -35.17 -23.30
N ALA A 15 -32.47 -35.51 -22.05
CA ALA A 15 -32.08 -34.52 -21.07
C ALA A 15 -30.73 -33.94 -21.50
N VAL A 16 -30.75 -32.78 -22.15
CA VAL A 16 -29.55 -31.99 -22.39
C VAL A 16 -29.11 -31.45 -21.02
N LEU A 17 -28.16 -32.14 -20.40
CA LEU A 17 -27.37 -31.60 -19.31
C LEU A 17 -26.58 -30.42 -19.87
N VAL A 18 -27.08 -29.21 -19.62
CA VAL A 18 -26.28 -27.99 -19.79
C VAL A 18 -25.28 -27.99 -18.64
N GLU A 19 -24.10 -28.54 -18.90
CA GLU A 19 -22.95 -28.32 -18.02
C GLU A 19 -22.64 -26.82 -18.04
N MET A 20 -23.07 -26.11 -16.99
CA MET A 20 -22.55 -24.78 -16.70
C MET A 20 -21.07 -24.95 -16.37
N PHE A 21 -20.23 -24.80 -17.40
CA PHE A 21 -18.81 -24.51 -17.21
C PHE A 21 -18.74 -23.13 -16.53
N VAL A 22 -18.79 -23.13 -15.20
CA VAL A 22 -18.31 -21.99 -14.42
C VAL A 22 -16.81 -21.98 -14.62
N ALA A 23 -16.35 -21.20 -15.60
CA ALA A 23 -14.95 -20.84 -15.67
C ALA A 23 -14.65 -20.06 -14.39
N SER A 24 -14.17 -20.75 -13.36
CA SER A 24 -13.44 -20.11 -12.28
C SER A 24 -12.24 -19.48 -12.96
N ALA A 25 -12.28 -18.17 -13.19
CA ALA A 25 -11.06 -17.42 -13.35
C ALA A 25 -10.28 -17.73 -12.07
N ALA A 26 -9.24 -18.57 -12.18
CA ALA A 26 -8.27 -18.69 -11.13
C ALA A 26 -7.80 -17.26 -10.90
N LEU A 27 -8.14 -16.67 -9.76
CA LEU A 27 -7.49 -15.45 -9.30
C LEU A 27 -6.00 -15.79 -9.35
N ALA A 28 -5.27 -15.14 -10.25
CA ALA A 28 -3.83 -15.31 -10.31
C ALA A 28 -3.30 -15.12 -8.89
N GLU A 29 -2.42 -16.03 -8.44
CA GLU A 29 -1.81 -15.86 -7.13
C GLU A 29 -1.14 -14.49 -7.09
N PRO A 30 -1.32 -13.71 -6.02
CA PRO A 30 -0.68 -12.41 -5.91
C PRO A 30 0.83 -12.51 -6.12
N PRO A 31 1.46 -11.51 -6.74
CA PRO A 31 2.90 -11.50 -6.89
C PRO A 31 3.58 -11.59 -5.52
N ASP A 32 4.64 -12.37 -5.45
CA ASP A 32 5.49 -12.43 -4.26
C ASP A 32 6.38 -11.18 -4.21
N LEU A 33 6.10 -10.30 -3.26
CA LEU A 33 6.88 -9.09 -2.99
C LEU A 33 7.98 -9.33 -1.95
N SER A 34 8.14 -10.56 -1.46
CA SER A 34 9.10 -10.87 -0.39
C SER A 34 10.54 -10.62 -0.83
N GLY A 35 11.36 -10.13 0.11
CA GLY A 35 12.77 -9.86 -0.13
C GLY A 35 13.20 -8.48 0.35
N VAL A 36 14.45 -8.12 0.04
CA VAL A 36 15.05 -6.84 0.43
C VAL A 36 14.95 -5.86 -0.73
N TRP A 37 14.35 -4.70 -0.47
CA TRP A 37 14.14 -3.63 -1.43
C TRP A 37 15.03 -2.43 -1.10
N LEU A 38 15.66 -1.87 -2.12
CA LEU A 38 16.45 -0.65 -2.02
C LEU A 38 15.64 0.53 -2.57
N PRO A 39 15.50 1.62 -1.82
CA PRO A 39 14.86 2.84 -2.31
C PRO A 39 15.62 3.42 -3.50
N ASP A 40 14.91 3.82 -4.56
CA ASP A 40 15.51 4.59 -5.66
C ASP A 40 15.57 6.07 -5.28
N THR A 41 16.70 6.50 -4.73
CA THR A 41 16.94 7.89 -4.33
C THR A 41 16.87 8.88 -5.50
N ARG A 42 16.99 8.39 -6.75
CA ARG A 42 16.79 9.23 -7.94
C ARG A 42 15.32 9.52 -8.16
N ASP A 43 14.43 8.59 -7.79
CA ASP A 43 12.99 8.85 -7.84
C ASP A 43 12.59 9.85 -6.76
N GLN A 44 13.03 9.65 -5.52
CA GLN A 44 12.84 10.64 -4.45
C GLN A 44 13.24 12.05 -4.92
N LYS A 45 14.42 12.20 -5.54
CA LYS A 45 14.88 13.50 -6.04
C LYS A 45 13.99 14.08 -7.14
N ARG A 46 13.41 13.21 -7.97
CA ARG A 46 12.45 13.59 -9.00
C ARG A 46 11.14 14.06 -8.37
N GLN A 47 10.61 13.36 -7.37
CA GLN A 47 9.38 13.75 -6.68
C GLN A 47 9.56 15.10 -5.95
N GLU A 48 10.70 15.30 -5.27
CA GLU A 48 11.08 16.56 -4.59
C GLU A 48 11.02 17.79 -5.50
N THR A 49 11.20 17.63 -6.81
CA THR A 49 11.37 18.74 -7.75
C THR A 49 10.26 18.85 -8.78
N ALA A 50 9.70 17.72 -9.22
CA ALA A 50 8.73 17.65 -10.31
C ALA A 50 7.30 17.32 -9.84
N ASN A 51 7.13 16.74 -8.65
CA ASN A 51 5.83 16.27 -8.16
C ASN A 51 5.63 16.62 -6.67
N MET A 52 5.75 17.90 -6.38
CA MET A 52 5.53 18.40 -5.03
C MET A 52 4.08 18.13 -4.58
N PRO A 53 3.85 17.66 -3.34
CA PRO A 53 2.52 17.50 -2.80
C PRO A 53 1.74 18.82 -2.90
N PRO A 54 0.43 18.78 -3.21
CA PRO A 54 -0.42 19.95 -3.24
C PRO A 54 -0.70 20.44 -1.81
N TRP A 55 0.29 21.11 -1.22
CA TRP A 55 0.23 21.63 0.13
C TRP A 55 -0.98 22.55 0.35
N LYS A 56 -1.65 22.38 1.49
CA LYS A 56 -2.75 23.26 1.89
C LYS A 56 -2.26 24.72 1.96
N PRO A 57 -3.08 25.72 1.57
CA PRO A 57 -2.66 27.12 1.53
C PRO A 57 -2.07 27.65 2.84
N ASN A 58 -2.56 27.16 3.99
CA ASN A 58 -2.11 27.58 5.32
C ASN A 58 -0.68 27.15 5.67
N VAL A 59 -0.10 26.16 4.97
CA VAL A 59 1.26 25.67 5.23
C VAL A 59 2.27 26.12 4.16
N LEU A 60 1.83 26.70 3.05
CA LEU A 60 2.69 27.12 1.94
C LEU A 60 3.82 28.06 2.36
N THR A 61 3.55 29.03 3.24
CA THR A 61 4.58 29.95 3.76
C THR A 61 5.65 29.21 4.56
N GLN A 62 5.25 28.24 5.38
CA GLN A 62 6.18 27.42 6.16
C GLN A 62 7.02 26.52 5.25
N VAL A 63 6.39 25.86 4.27
CA VAL A 63 7.08 25.02 3.27
C VAL A 63 8.09 25.83 2.49
N LYS A 64 7.70 27.01 1.99
CA LYS A 64 8.61 27.91 1.27
C LYS A 64 9.82 28.28 2.12
N ARG A 65 9.61 28.63 3.39
CA ARG A 65 10.70 28.95 4.31
C ARG A 65 11.67 27.76 4.49
N MET A 66 11.16 26.54 4.64
CA MET A 66 12.01 25.34 4.77
C MET A 66 12.86 25.12 3.52
N ILE A 67 12.27 25.27 2.33
CA ILE A 67 12.99 25.20 1.04
C ILE A 67 14.07 26.28 0.94
N ASP A 68 13.76 27.52 1.35
CA ASP A 68 14.71 28.64 1.28
C ASP A 68 15.88 28.44 2.26
N GLU A 69 15.64 27.91 3.46
CA GLU A 69 16.69 27.57 4.44
C GLU A 69 17.55 26.37 4.00
N GLU A 70 16.94 25.36 3.38
CA GLU A 70 17.67 24.24 2.78
C GLU A 70 18.63 24.74 1.68
N LYS A 71 18.15 25.60 0.77
CA LYS A 71 18.98 26.24 -0.27
C LYS A 71 20.08 27.13 0.31
N ALA A 72 19.83 27.75 1.47
CA ALA A 72 20.81 28.57 2.16
C ALA A 72 21.83 27.75 2.99
N GLY A 73 21.74 26.42 2.97
CA GLY A 73 22.64 25.53 3.71
C GLY A 73 22.40 25.50 5.22
N ARG A 74 21.20 25.87 5.67
CA ARG A 74 20.82 25.88 7.10
C ARG A 74 19.52 25.11 7.36
N PRO A 75 19.38 23.87 6.88
CA PRO A 75 18.14 23.12 7.05
C PRO A 75 17.88 22.82 8.53
N PHE A 76 16.61 22.83 8.90
CA PHE A 76 16.14 22.22 10.14
C PHE A 76 15.50 20.87 9.78
N LEU A 77 16.25 19.78 10.02
CA LEU A 77 15.89 18.46 9.51
C LEU A 77 14.65 17.90 10.20
N VAL A 78 13.79 17.15 9.50
CA VAL A 78 12.56 16.55 10.04
C VAL A 78 12.79 15.49 11.14
N LEU A 79 14.01 14.93 11.21
CA LEU A 79 14.43 13.92 12.21
C LEU A 79 14.95 14.52 13.53
N ASN A 80 14.93 15.84 13.67
CA ASN A 80 15.58 16.57 14.73
C ASN A 80 15.06 16.27 16.16
N TYR A 81 13.92 15.58 16.31
CA TYR A 81 13.33 15.20 17.60
C TYR A 81 13.52 13.72 17.97
N CYS A 82 14.43 13.01 17.29
CA CYS A 82 14.65 11.56 17.45
C CYS A 82 13.39 10.72 17.23
N LEU A 83 12.42 11.26 16.48
CA LEU A 83 11.29 10.50 15.98
C LEU A 83 11.70 9.83 14.67
N PRO A 84 11.43 8.53 14.47
CA PRO A 84 11.73 7.87 13.21
C PRO A 84 10.83 8.42 12.11
N HIS A 85 11.21 8.20 10.85
CA HIS A 85 10.30 8.39 9.72
C HIS A 85 9.08 7.45 9.89
N GLY A 86 7.92 8.05 10.16
CA GLY A 86 6.63 7.37 10.09
C GLY A 86 6.06 7.38 8.66
N MET A 87 4.86 6.87 8.50
CA MET A 87 4.11 6.98 7.25
C MET A 87 3.60 8.42 7.04
N PRO A 88 3.62 8.94 5.79
CA PRO A 88 4.16 8.33 4.56
C PRO A 88 5.67 8.56 4.37
N SER A 89 6.31 9.41 5.18
CA SER A 89 7.72 9.80 5.01
C SER A 89 8.67 8.61 4.87
N TRP A 90 8.41 7.50 5.56
CA TRP A 90 9.24 6.32 5.43
C TRP A 90 9.26 5.77 4.00
N MET A 91 8.16 5.83 3.25
CA MET A 91 8.11 5.40 1.85
C MET A 91 8.66 6.47 0.89
N LEU A 92 8.66 7.74 1.30
CA LEU A 92 9.03 8.87 0.44
C LEU A 92 10.51 9.27 0.52
N ILE A 93 11.13 9.20 1.69
CA ILE A 93 12.45 9.81 1.95
C ILE A 93 13.49 8.86 2.57
N THR A 94 13.23 7.55 2.59
CA THR A 94 14.19 6.59 3.14
C THR A 94 15.36 6.35 2.19
N HIS A 95 16.57 6.39 2.75
CA HIS A 95 17.82 6.03 2.04
C HIS A 95 18.28 4.60 2.35
N ASN A 96 17.51 3.86 3.15
CA ASN A 96 17.91 2.56 3.69
C ASN A 96 17.01 1.45 3.15
N PRO A 97 17.58 0.26 2.89
CA PRO A 97 16.85 -0.95 2.58
C PRO A 97 15.74 -1.26 3.59
N PHE A 98 14.72 -1.97 3.10
CA PHE A 98 13.73 -2.63 3.93
C PHE A 98 13.47 -4.04 3.43
N GLU A 99 13.18 -4.95 4.35
CA GLU A 99 12.76 -6.31 4.05
C GLU A 99 11.24 -6.42 4.05
N VAL A 100 10.69 -7.08 3.05
CA VAL A 100 9.28 -7.46 2.96
C VAL A 100 9.18 -8.96 3.26
N LEU A 101 8.34 -9.29 4.23
CA LEU A 101 7.97 -10.66 4.57
C LEU A 101 6.48 -10.85 4.36
N MET A 102 6.12 -11.71 3.40
CA MET A 102 4.74 -12.12 3.18
C MET A 102 4.42 -13.38 3.97
N THR A 103 3.36 -13.33 4.76
CA THR A 103 2.79 -14.47 5.48
C THR A 103 1.28 -14.52 5.22
N PRO A 104 0.62 -15.69 5.36
CA PRO A 104 -0.82 -15.75 5.24
C PRO A 104 -1.52 -14.72 6.13
N GLY A 105 -2.29 -13.82 5.51
CA GLY A 105 -3.05 -12.77 6.19
C GLY A 105 -2.24 -11.55 6.67
N ARG A 106 -0.93 -11.48 6.43
CA ARG A 106 -0.11 -10.32 6.82
C ARG A 106 1.15 -10.16 5.99
N ILE A 107 1.41 -8.93 5.56
CA ILE A 107 2.68 -8.48 5.00
C ILE A 107 3.39 -7.63 6.07
N THR A 108 4.66 -7.92 6.34
CA THR A 108 5.48 -7.17 7.30
C THR A 108 6.62 -6.50 6.55
N MET A 109 6.81 -5.20 6.77
CA MET A 109 7.95 -4.44 6.26
C MET A 109 8.87 -4.09 7.42
N LEU A 110 10.17 -4.36 7.29
CA LEU A 110 11.18 -4.11 8.31
C LEU A 110 12.31 -3.25 7.72
N GLY A 111 12.42 -2.00 8.15
CA GLY A 111 13.48 -1.09 7.74
C GLY A 111 14.80 -1.35 8.47
N GLU A 112 15.93 -1.15 7.76
CA GLU A 112 17.29 -1.37 8.30
C GLU A 112 17.69 -0.38 9.40
N VAL A 113 17.27 0.89 9.29
CA VAL A 113 17.72 1.98 10.18
C VAL A 113 16.58 2.43 11.08
N ASP A 114 16.94 2.73 12.34
CA ASP A 114 16.08 3.05 13.47
C ASP A 114 15.16 1.89 13.91
N GLY A 115 15.28 1.47 15.18
CA GLY A 115 14.63 0.28 15.74
C GLY A 115 13.09 0.28 15.81
N ASN A 116 12.41 1.19 15.11
CA ASN A 116 10.96 1.30 15.05
C ASN A 116 10.41 1.44 13.62
N ARG A 117 11.08 0.89 12.61
CA ARG A 117 10.58 0.82 11.22
C ARG A 117 9.94 -0.53 10.89
N MET A 118 9.07 -1.00 11.79
CA MET A 118 8.21 -2.14 11.51
C MET A 118 6.82 -1.65 11.12
N ARG A 119 6.38 -2.00 9.93
CA ARG A 119 5.00 -1.80 9.48
C ARG A 119 4.34 -3.15 9.20
N ARG A 120 3.06 -3.22 9.53
CA ARG A 120 2.25 -4.42 9.37
C ARG A 120 1.05 -4.06 8.52
N ILE A 121 0.90 -4.75 7.40
CA ILE A 121 -0.22 -4.62 6.48
C ILE A 121 -1.03 -5.91 6.61
N TYR A 122 -2.23 -5.82 7.18
CA TYR A 122 -3.11 -6.97 7.37
C TYR A 122 -3.88 -7.25 6.09
N THR A 123 -3.76 -8.47 5.57
CA THR A 123 -4.37 -8.91 4.30
C THR A 123 -5.41 -10.01 4.50
N ASP A 124 -5.83 -10.25 5.75
CA ASP A 124 -6.80 -11.28 6.14
C ASP A 124 -8.27 -10.83 6.06
N GLY A 125 -8.52 -9.65 5.49
CA GLY A 125 -9.87 -9.11 5.29
C GLY A 125 -10.50 -8.47 6.52
N ARG A 126 -9.75 -8.28 7.62
CA ARG A 126 -10.23 -7.53 8.78
C ARG A 126 -10.45 -6.05 8.44
N PRO A 127 -11.38 -5.35 9.11
CA PRO A 127 -11.47 -3.89 9.04
C PRO A 127 -10.41 -3.23 9.94
N HIS A 128 -10.30 -1.90 9.85
CA HIS A 128 -9.61 -1.13 10.88
C HIS A 128 -10.35 -1.27 12.23
N PRO A 129 -9.63 -1.24 13.36
CA PRO A 129 -10.25 -1.16 14.67
C PRO A 129 -11.12 0.11 14.80
N GLU A 130 -12.20 0.04 15.58
CA GLU A 130 -13.06 1.20 15.85
C GLU A 130 -12.33 2.29 16.66
N ASP A 131 -11.42 1.89 17.55
CA ASP A 131 -10.61 2.77 18.39
C ASP A 131 -9.14 2.30 18.38
N PRO A 132 -8.37 2.61 17.33
CA PRO A 132 -7.00 2.17 17.19
C PRO A 132 -6.03 3.07 17.96
N ASP A 133 -5.05 2.47 18.63
CA ASP A 133 -3.89 3.19 19.15
C ASP A 133 -3.12 3.86 17.99
N LEU A 134 -2.79 5.15 18.15
CA LEU A 134 -2.02 5.86 17.14
C LEU A 134 -0.56 5.43 17.15
N THR A 135 0.01 5.19 15.98
CA THR A 135 1.45 4.89 15.82
C THR A 135 2.08 5.72 14.71
N LEU A 136 3.41 5.73 14.59
CA LEU A 136 4.08 6.43 13.48
C LEU A 136 3.81 5.78 12.12
N HIS A 137 3.52 4.47 12.09
CA HIS A 137 3.25 3.72 10.86
C HIS A 137 1.76 3.46 10.62
N GLY A 138 0.90 3.89 11.54
CA GLY A 138 -0.53 3.66 11.48
C GLY A 138 -0.95 2.19 11.61
N HIS A 139 -2.20 1.94 11.24
CA HIS A 139 -2.79 0.62 11.05
C HIS A 139 -3.12 0.45 9.57
N SER A 140 -2.51 -0.53 8.90
CA SER A 140 -2.67 -0.75 7.47
C SER A 140 -3.52 -1.99 7.15
N ILE A 141 -4.51 -1.85 6.28
CA ILE A 141 -5.28 -2.95 5.69
C ILE A 141 -4.93 -3.05 4.20
N GLY A 142 -4.49 -4.24 3.77
CA GLY A 142 -4.15 -4.53 2.39
C GLY A 142 -5.19 -5.41 1.70
N ARG A 143 -5.49 -5.12 0.43
CA ARG A 143 -6.27 -5.98 -0.46
C ARG A 143 -5.61 -6.06 -1.83
N TRP A 144 -5.75 -7.19 -2.49
CA TRP A 144 -5.24 -7.38 -3.84
C TRP A 144 -6.29 -6.97 -4.88
N GLU A 145 -5.90 -6.08 -5.80
CA GLU A 145 -6.63 -5.69 -7.00
C GLU A 145 -5.81 -6.17 -8.20
N GLY A 146 -6.03 -7.41 -8.64
CA GLY A 146 -5.16 -8.08 -9.60
C GLY A 146 -3.76 -8.27 -9.03
N GLU A 147 -2.75 -7.72 -9.71
CA GLU A 147 -1.34 -7.76 -9.28
C GLU A 147 -0.93 -6.57 -8.40
N THR A 148 -1.87 -5.68 -8.06
CA THR A 148 -1.61 -4.50 -7.21
C THR A 148 -2.11 -4.74 -5.79
N LEU A 149 -1.24 -4.52 -4.81
CA LEU A 149 -1.63 -4.46 -3.41
C LEU A 149 -2.09 -3.05 -3.09
N VAL A 150 -3.39 -2.87 -2.85
CA VAL A 150 -3.94 -1.61 -2.36
C VAL A 150 -3.93 -1.61 -0.85
N VAL A 151 -3.31 -0.60 -0.25
CA VAL A 151 -3.15 -0.49 1.21
C VAL A 151 -3.83 0.78 1.71
N ASP A 152 -4.76 0.61 2.63
CA ASP A 152 -5.44 1.67 3.36
C ASP A 152 -4.78 1.81 4.73
N THR A 153 -4.23 2.99 5.05
CA THR A 153 -3.53 3.23 6.32
C THR A 153 -4.16 4.40 7.09
N THR A 154 -4.58 4.13 8.32
CA THR A 154 -5.14 5.12 9.26
C THR A 154 -4.39 5.09 10.59
N ALA A 155 -4.88 5.79 11.63
CA ALA A 155 -4.32 5.76 12.99
C ALA A 155 -2.85 6.24 13.07
N ILE A 156 -2.51 7.23 12.25
CA ILE A 156 -1.16 7.79 12.18
C ILE A 156 -1.02 8.91 13.21
N MET A 157 0.04 8.88 14.00
CA MET A 157 0.32 9.92 15.00
C MET A 157 0.51 11.30 14.34
N PRO A 158 0.01 12.41 14.94
CA PRO A 158 0.19 13.78 14.43
C PRO A 158 1.66 14.18 14.19
N GLN A 159 2.58 13.57 14.95
CA GLN A 159 4.01 13.80 14.84
C GLN A 159 4.65 13.09 13.65
N ALA A 160 3.92 12.24 12.92
CA ALA A 160 4.38 11.70 11.64
C ALA A 160 4.30 12.82 10.58
N TYR A 161 5.45 13.15 10.01
CA TYR A 161 5.55 14.20 9.01
C TYR A 161 5.09 13.67 7.66
N ILE A 162 4.50 14.56 6.86
CA ILE A 162 4.49 14.43 5.41
C ILE A 162 5.76 15.16 4.97
N ALA A 163 6.83 14.41 4.70
CA ALA A 163 8.12 14.96 4.29
C ALA A 163 8.43 14.57 2.85
N ILE A 164 8.98 15.53 2.10
CA ILE A 164 9.44 15.35 0.73
C ILE A 164 10.97 15.26 0.65
N SER A 165 11.67 15.81 1.63
CA SER A 165 13.10 15.67 1.84
C SER A 165 13.39 15.64 3.34
N GLU A 166 14.65 15.40 3.71
CA GLU A 166 15.04 15.49 5.12
C GLU A 166 14.88 16.90 5.71
N ALA A 167 14.79 17.95 4.89
CA ALA A 167 14.67 19.34 5.34
C ALA A 167 13.25 19.91 5.22
N VAL A 168 12.38 19.30 4.41
CA VAL A 168 11.07 19.85 4.09
C VAL A 168 9.99 18.83 4.42
N GLY A 169 9.21 19.12 5.46
CA GLY A 169 8.04 18.35 5.81
C GLY A 169 7.13 19.07 6.80
N ILE A 170 5.86 18.70 6.80
CA ILE A 170 4.82 19.29 7.66
C ILE A 170 4.19 18.16 8.50
N PRO A 171 4.04 18.33 9.82
CA PRO A 171 3.30 17.37 10.64
C PRO A 171 1.84 17.32 10.21
N ASN A 172 1.20 16.18 10.43
CA ASN A 172 -0.23 16.05 10.13
C ASN A 172 -1.10 16.51 11.32
N ASN A 173 -2.41 16.58 11.11
CA ASN A 173 -3.36 17.09 12.11
C ASN A 173 -4.04 15.97 12.92
N GLY A 174 -3.51 14.74 12.88
CA GLY A 174 -4.06 13.55 13.55
C GLY A 174 -5.18 12.84 12.78
N ASP A 175 -5.52 13.34 11.60
CA ASP A 175 -6.57 12.82 10.71
C ASP A 175 -6.01 12.24 9.40
N MET A 176 -4.70 11.95 9.37
CA MET A 176 -4.06 11.44 8.15
C MET A 176 -4.61 10.07 7.78
N HIS A 177 -4.99 9.95 6.52
CA HIS A 177 -5.37 8.72 5.84
C HIS A 177 -4.51 8.63 4.58
N ILE A 178 -3.92 7.46 4.35
CA ILE A 178 -3.04 7.21 3.20
C ILE A 178 -3.64 6.05 2.42
N LEU A 179 -3.74 6.23 1.10
CA LEU A 179 -3.99 5.13 0.19
C LEU A 179 -2.73 4.86 -0.64
N GLU A 180 -2.23 3.63 -0.59
CA GLU A 180 -1.06 3.18 -1.34
C GLU A 180 -1.44 2.13 -2.36
N ARG A 181 -0.71 2.10 -3.48
CA ARG A 181 -0.82 1.07 -4.52
C ARG A 181 0.56 0.50 -4.83
N LEU A 182 0.87 -0.63 -4.19
CA LEU A 182 2.15 -1.32 -4.38
C LEU A 182 2.03 -2.33 -5.53
N HIS A 183 2.92 -2.22 -6.52
CA HIS A 183 2.93 -3.13 -7.68
C HIS A 183 4.32 -3.27 -8.30
N LEU A 184 4.60 -4.43 -8.90
CA LEU A 184 5.83 -4.65 -9.63
C LEU A 184 5.72 -4.02 -11.03
N ALA A 185 6.47 -2.95 -11.28
CA ALA A 185 6.58 -2.36 -12.62
C ALA A 185 7.50 -3.20 -13.54
N GLN A 186 8.47 -3.90 -12.93
CA GLN A 186 9.38 -4.86 -13.55
C GLN A 186 9.74 -5.92 -12.49
N PRO A 187 10.35 -7.08 -12.84
CA PRO A 187 10.60 -8.16 -11.88
C PRO A 187 11.35 -7.77 -10.59
N ASN A 188 12.15 -6.69 -10.63
CA ASN A 188 12.91 -6.19 -9.48
C ASN A 188 12.68 -4.68 -9.26
N VAL A 189 11.52 -4.15 -9.67
CA VAL A 189 11.16 -2.75 -9.49
C VAL A 189 9.76 -2.70 -8.88
N LEU A 190 9.71 -2.46 -7.57
CA LEU A 190 8.48 -2.23 -6.82
C LEU A 190 8.17 -0.73 -6.86
N HIS A 191 6.99 -0.38 -7.36
CA HIS A 191 6.43 0.96 -7.26
C HIS A 191 5.46 1.01 -6.09
N ASP A 192 5.40 2.18 -5.45
CA ASP A 192 4.42 2.54 -4.43
C ASP A 192 3.85 3.90 -4.81
N ASP A 193 2.60 3.93 -5.26
CA ASP A 193 1.89 5.17 -5.55
C ASP A 193 1.09 5.58 -4.31
N LEU A 194 1.33 6.79 -3.79
CA LEU A 194 0.70 7.31 -2.58
C LEU A 194 -0.30 8.44 -2.89
N GLU A 195 -1.48 8.38 -2.26
CA GLU A 195 -2.52 9.42 -2.26
C GLU A 195 -2.83 9.92 -0.85
#